data_AF-A0A853I505-F1
#
_entry.id   AF-A0A853I505-F1
#
_cell.length_a   1.000
_cell.length_b   1.000
_cell.length_c   1.000
_cell.angle_alpha   90.00
_cell.angle_beta   90.00
_cell.angle_gamma   90.00
#
_symmetry.space_group_name_H-M   'P 1'
#
loop_
_entity.id
_entity.type
_entity.pdbx_description
1 polymer ?
#
loop_
_entity_poly.entity_id
_entity_poly.type
_entity_poly.pdbx_seq_one_letter_code
_entity_poly.pdbx_strand_id
1 'polypeptide(L)'
;MSWWSKLIGGGLAEPIEAIGNVLDKVTTSDAERAQAEILLSRIRQQPRLLQIELNKVEAQHRSLFVAGWRPFIGWVCGLGLTFTFLINPILQWASGEPGPQLPFDVMTELVMALLGLGALRTAEKLGGRTK
;
A
#
# COMPACT_ATOMS: atom_id res chain seq x y z
N MET A 1 -4.60 25.85 -11.33
CA MET A 1 -4.48 24.40 -11.66
C MET A 1 -3.09 24.04 -12.22
N SER A 2 -1.98 24.46 -11.58
CA SER A 2 -0.61 24.36 -12.16
C SER A 2 0.40 23.58 -11.28
N TRP A 3 0.00 23.16 -10.07
CA TRP A 3 0.88 22.46 -9.13
C TRP A 3 0.94 20.95 -9.36
N TRP A 4 -0.20 20.33 -9.73
CA TRP A 4 -0.29 18.90 -10.02
C TRP A 4 0.48 18.48 -11.29
N SER A 5 0.56 19.36 -12.30
CA SER A 5 1.29 19.08 -13.54
C SER A 5 2.82 19.09 -13.38
N LYS A 6 3.35 19.83 -12.40
CA LYS A 6 4.80 19.82 -12.09
C LYS A 6 5.22 18.59 -11.29
N LEU A 7 4.34 18.05 -10.45
CA LEU A 7 4.57 16.81 -9.70
C LEU A 7 4.50 15.56 -10.58
N ILE A 8 3.69 15.58 -11.65
CA ILE A 8 3.49 14.43 -12.54
C ILE A 8 4.34 14.54 -13.82
N GLY A 9 4.58 15.75 -14.34
CA GLY A 9 5.22 15.96 -15.64
C GLY A 9 6.75 16.18 -15.61
N GLY A 10 7.35 16.52 -14.47
CA GLY A 10 8.78 16.84 -14.38
C GLY A 10 9.70 15.65 -14.08
N GLY A 11 9.17 14.55 -13.53
CA GLY A 11 9.96 13.43 -13.04
C GLY A 11 9.86 12.14 -13.85
N LEU A 12 9.10 12.13 -14.96
CA LEU A 12 8.87 10.93 -15.77
C LEU A 12 9.60 10.95 -17.12
N ALA A 13 9.91 12.12 -17.68
CA ALA A 13 10.59 12.22 -18.98
C ALA A 13 12.05 11.77 -18.94
N GLU A 14 12.83 12.23 -17.94
CA GLU A 14 14.23 11.83 -17.75
C GLU A 14 14.41 10.32 -17.47
N PRO A 15 13.61 9.66 -16.60
CA PRO A 15 13.73 8.23 -16.39
C PRO A 15 13.38 7.43 -17.63
N ILE A 16 12.41 7.85 -18.43
CA ILE A 16 12.01 7.11 -19.64
C ILE A 16 13.10 7.17 -20.72
N GLU A 17 13.76 8.33 -20.90
CA GLU A 17 14.92 8.45 -21.80
C GLU A 17 16.16 7.72 -21.27
N ALA A 18 16.39 7.72 -19.96
CA ALA A 18 17.49 6.97 -19.34
C ALA A 18 17.27 5.45 -19.46
N ILE A 19 16.02 4.98 -19.30
CA ILE A 19 15.65 3.58 -19.49
C ILE A 19 15.74 3.20 -20.97
N GLY A 20 15.31 4.06 -21.89
CA GLY A 20 15.43 3.82 -23.34
C GLY A 20 16.87 3.66 -23.82
N ASN A 21 17.78 4.53 -23.35
CA ASN A 21 19.20 4.47 -23.71
C ASN A 21 19.97 3.29 -23.08
N VAL A 22 19.52 2.79 -21.92
CA VAL A 22 20.08 1.57 -21.30
C VAL A 22 19.55 0.32 -22.01
N LEU A 23 18.28 0.34 -22.43
CA LEU A 23 17.68 -0.77 -23.18
C LEU A 23 18.32 -0.94 -24.57
N ASP A 24 18.67 0.16 -25.24
CA ASP A 24 19.34 0.14 -26.54
C ASP A 24 20.79 -0.38 -26.46
N LYS A 25 21.51 -0.09 -25.36
CA LYS A 25 22.91 -0.54 -25.19
C LYS A 25 23.06 -2.01 -24.77
N VAL A 26 22.02 -2.63 -24.22
CA VAL A 26 22.03 -4.04 -23.78
C VAL A 26 21.45 -4.98 -24.85
N THR A 27 20.97 -4.45 -25.98
CA THR A 27 20.27 -5.20 -27.03
C THR A 27 21.18 -5.50 -28.24
N THR A 28 22.19 -6.36 -28.10
CA THR A 28 23.02 -6.83 -29.25
C THR A 28 23.39 -8.32 -29.19
N SER A 29 22.62 -9.17 -28.51
CA SER A 29 22.80 -10.62 -28.63
C SER A 29 21.46 -11.35 -28.64
N ASP A 30 21.11 -12.00 -29.75
CA ASP A 30 19.88 -12.80 -29.85
C ASP A 30 19.86 -13.99 -28.86
N ALA A 31 21.03 -14.42 -28.37
CA ALA A 31 21.16 -15.39 -27.29
C ALA A 31 20.78 -14.80 -25.92
N GLU A 32 21.06 -13.51 -25.69
CA GLU A 32 20.65 -12.80 -24.49
C GLU A 32 19.15 -12.46 -24.51
N ARG A 33 18.55 -12.23 -25.68
CA ARG A 33 17.09 -12.06 -25.82
C ARG A 33 16.30 -13.31 -25.44
N ALA A 34 16.75 -14.49 -25.89
CA ALA A 34 16.14 -15.76 -25.50
C ALA A 34 16.29 -16.03 -23.99
N GLN A 35 17.45 -15.70 -23.41
CA GLN A 35 17.65 -15.80 -21.95
C GLN A 35 16.83 -14.75 -21.19
N ALA A 36 16.68 -13.54 -21.72
CA ALA A 36 15.85 -12.50 -21.15
C ALA A 36 14.37 -12.86 -21.18
N GLU A 37 13.87 -13.55 -22.21
CA GLU A 37 12.50 -14.09 -22.23
C GLU A 37 12.30 -15.22 -21.21
N ILE A 38 13.29 -16.10 -21.03
CA ILE A 38 13.25 -17.16 -20.00
C ILE A 38 13.29 -16.55 -18.59
N LEU A 39 14.07 -15.49 -18.39
CA LEU A 39 14.13 -14.75 -17.13
C LEU A 39 12.85 -13.96 -16.89
N LEU A 40 12.31 -13.26 -17.90
CA LEU A 40 11.04 -12.54 -17.82
C LEU A 40 9.87 -13.48 -17.56
N SER A 41 9.85 -14.66 -18.16
CA SER A 41 8.83 -15.67 -17.88
C SER A 41 8.95 -16.23 -16.46
N ARG A 42 10.16 -16.44 -15.92
CA ARG A 42 10.37 -16.76 -14.50
C ARG A 42 9.90 -15.65 -13.57
N ILE A 43 10.21 -14.39 -13.88
CA ILE A 43 9.76 -13.23 -13.09
C ILE A 43 8.23 -13.12 -13.12
N ARG A 44 7.60 -13.34 -14.28
CA ARG A 44 6.14 -13.39 -14.44
C ARG A 44 5.50 -14.54 -13.65
N GLN A 45 6.21 -15.66 -13.46
CA GLN A 45 5.77 -16.78 -12.62
C GLN A 45 5.90 -16.49 -11.12
N GLN A 46 6.57 -15.40 -10.72
CA GLN A 46 6.79 -15.00 -9.33
C GLN A 46 6.11 -13.66 -8.96
N PRO A 47 4.81 -13.47 -9.26
CA PRO A 47 4.10 -12.22 -8.97
C PRO A 47 4.08 -11.89 -7.47
N ARG A 48 4.20 -12.92 -6.62
CA ARG A 48 4.28 -12.76 -5.16
C ARG A 48 5.56 -12.07 -4.70
N LEU A 49 6.70 -12.36 -5.34
CA LEU A 49 7.98 -11.70 -5.00
C LEU A 49 7.98 -10.25 -5.48
N LEU A 50 7.45 -10.00 -6.69
CA LEU A 50 7.30 -8.64 -7.21
C LEU A 50 6.38 -7.79 -6.32
N GLN A 51 5.26 -8.37 -5.86
CA GLN A 51 4.38 -7.70 -4.89
C GLN A 51 5.08 -7.42 -3.56
N ILE A 52 5.92 -8.33 -3.05
CA ILE A 52 6.67 -8.12 -1.80
C ILE A 52 7.69 -6.99 -1.95
N GLU A 53 8.38 -6.91 -3.08
CA GLU A 53 9.34 -5.83 -3.36
C GLU A 53 8.66 -4.48 -3.52
N LEU A 54 7.55 -4.41 -4.28
CA LEU A 54 6.74 -3.20 -4.39
C LEU A 54 6.23 -2.75 -3.01
N ASN A 55 5.68 -3.67 -2.20
CA ASN A 55 5.25 -3.37 -0.84
C ASN A 55 6.42 -2.87 0.05
N LYS A 56 7.65 -3.37 -0.14
CA LYS A 56 8.83 -2.90 0.58
C LYS A 56 9.21 -1.47 0.17
N VAL A 57 9.20 -1.18 -1.12
CA VAL A 57 9.51 0.17 -1.64
C VAL A 57 8.43 1.17 -1.24
N GLU A 58 7.15 0.78 -1.32
CA GLU A 58 6.03 1.58 -0.83
C GLU A 58 6.10 1.80 0.68
N ALA A 59 6.51 0.79 1.46
CA ALA A 59 6.73 0.91 2.90
C ALA A 59 7.98 1.72 3.29
N GLN A 60 8.94 1.93 2.38
CA GLN A 60 10.11 2.79 2.59
C GLN A 60 9.78 4.28 2.42
N HIS A 61 8.58 4.64 1.94
CA HIS A 61 8.18 6.04 1.91
C HIS A 61 8.08 6.60 3.34
N ARG A 62 8.77 7.73 3.56
CA ARG A 62 8.92 8.41 4.85
C ARG A 62 7.58 8.84 5.51
N SER A 63 6.48 8.81 4.78
CA SER A 63 5.16 9.23 5.27
C SER A 63 4.25 8.03 5.54
N LEU A 64 3.89 7.85 6.81
CA LEU A 64 2.91 6.86 7.30
C LEU A 64 1.51 7.02 6.69
N PHE A 65 1.22 8.16 6.06
CA PHE A 65 -0.03 8.46 5.34
C PHE A 65 0.04 8.18 3.83
N VAL A 66 1.25 8.03 3.25
CA VAL A 66 1.46 7.86 1.80
C VAL A 66 1.90 6.44 1.44
N ALA A 67 2.37 5.64 2.40
CA ALA A 67 2.84 4.26 2.21
C ALA A 67 1.75 3.22 1.82
N GLY A 68 0.55 3.67 1.42
CA GLY A 68 -0.51 2.82 0.84
C GLY A 68 -1.90 3.06 1.42
N TRP A 69 -2.93 2.61 0.69
CA TRP A 69 -4.33 2.70 1.13
C TRP A 69 -4.64 1.83 2.37
N ARG A 70 -3.85 0.78 2.61
CA ARG A 70 -4.00 -0.14 3.75
C ARG A 70 -3.78 0.55 5.11
N PRO A 71 -2.65 1.24 5.36
CA PRO A 71 -2.49 2.08 6.54
C PRO A 71 -3.58 3.12 6.71
N PHE A 72 -3.99 3.78 5.61
CA PHE A 72 -5.00 4.84 5.65
C PHE A 72 -6.33 4.38 6.25
N ILE A 73 -6.87 3.24 5.83
CA ILE A 73 -8.12 2.72 6.41
C ILE A 73 -7.94 2.39 7.89
N GLY A 74 -6.77 1.86 8.27
CA GLY A 74 -6.42 1.62 9.68
C GLY A 74 -6.41 2.90 10.52
N TRP A 75 -5.86 4.00 9.99
CA TRP A 75 -5.86 5.30 10.65
C TRP A 75 -7.26 5.88 10.79
N VAL A 76 -8.10 5.80 9.75
CA VAL A 76 -9.48 6.28 9.80
C VAL A 76 -10.29 5.52 10.85
N CYS A 77 -10.18 4.18 10.87
CA CYS A 77 -10.86 3.36 11.87
C CYS A 77 -10.30 3.61 13.28
N GLY A 78 -8.99 3.76 13.44
CA GLY A 78 -8.35 4.03 14.73
C GLY A 78 -8.74 5.39 15.30
N LEU A 79 -8.78 6.44 14.47
CA LEU A 79 -9.24 7.78 14.88
C LEU A 79 -10.74 7.77 15.20
N GLY A 80 -11.56 7.07 14.42
CA GLY A 80 -12.99 6.91 14.70
C GLY A 80 -13.25 6.19 16.02
N LEU A 81 -12.54 5.09 16.29
CA LEU A 81 -12.63 4.38 17.58
C LEU A 81 -12.16 5.26 18.75
N THR A 82 -11.08 6.01 18.57
CA THR A 82 -10.60 6.97 19.57
C THR A 82 -11.66 8.02 19.87
N PHE A 83 -12.32 8.54 18.84
CA PHE A 83 -13.40 9.49 19.02
C PHE A 83 -14.57 8.87 19.79
N THR A 84 -15.05 7.69 19.39
CA THR A 84 -16.20 7.03 20.02
C THR A 84 -15.94 6.61 21.46
N PHE A 85 -14.77 6.03 21.76
CA PHE A 85 -14.50 5.43 23.07
C PHE A 85 -13.77 6.33 24.07
N LEU A 86 -13.00 7.31 23.59
CA LEU A 86 -12.23 8.20 24.47
C LEU A 86 -12.80 9.62 24.45
N ILE A 87 -12.97 10.22 23.26
CA ILE A 87 -13.36 11.62 23.14
C ILE A 87 -14.83 11.82 23.51
N ASN A 88 -15.75 10.99 23.01
CA ASN A 88 -17.18 11.15 23.24
C ASN A 88 -17.56 11.07 24.73
N PRO A 89 -17.08 10.08 25.52
CA PRO A 89 -17.35 10.03 26.96
C PRO A 89 -16.78 11.23 27.73
N ILE A 90 -15.59 11.72 27.33
CA ILE A 90 -14.99 12.92 27.94
C ILE A 90 -15.82 14.17 27.60
N LEU A 91 -16.28 14.31 26.36
CA LEU A 91 -17.16 15.39 25.93
C LEU A 91 -18.50 15.34 26.66
N GLN A 92 -19.09 14.16 26.81
CA GLN A 92 -20.35 13.99 27.53
C GLN A 92 -20.18 14.30 29.03
N TRP A 93 -19.04 13.91 29.62
CA TRP A 93 -18.71 14.27 31.00
C TRP A 93 -18.50 15.78 31.19
N ALA A 94 -17.85 16.45 30.23
CA ALA A 94 -17.52 17.87 30.34
C ALA A 94 -18.69 18.80 29.93
N SER A 95 -19.51 18.41 28.95
CA SER A 95 -20.55 19.26 28.35
C SER A 95 -21.98 18.81 28.64
N GLY A 96 -22.17 17.60 29.21
CA GLY A 96 -23.49 17.01 29.47
C GLY A 96 -24.18 16.41 28.25
N GLU A 97 -23.77 16.81 27.04
CA GLU A 97 -24.33 16.34 25.77
C GLU A 97 -23.36 15.37 25.06
N PRO A 98 -23.87 14.29 24.44
CA PRO A 98 -23.03 13.37 23.70
C PRO A 98 -22.47 14.05 22.44
N GLY A 99 -21.23 13.72 22.09
CA GLY A 99 -20.64 14.13 20.81
C GLY A 99 -21.34 13.47 19.61
N PRO A 100 -21.09 13.95 18.37
CA PRO A 100 -21.63 13.37 17.14
C PRO A 100 -21.58 11.84 17.11
N GLN A 101 -22.70 11.19 16.79
CA GLN A 101 -22.77 9.74 16.69
C GLN A 101 -22.11 9.28 15.39
N LEU A 102 -20.99 8.57 15.54
CA LEU A 102 -20.32 7.91 14.43
C LEU A 102 -21.00 6.55 14.13
N PRO A 103 -21.07 6.11 12.86
CA PRO A 103 -21.63 4.81 12.49
C PRO A 103 -20.70 3.68 12.94
N PHE A 104 -20.81 3.32 14.22
CA PHE A 104 -19.94 2.37 14.90
C PHE A 104 -20.00 0.96 14.30
N ASP A 105 -21.18 0.52 13.86
CA ASP A 105 -21.38 -0.80 13.29
C ASP A 105 -20.58 -0.99 12.00
N VAL A 106 -20.67 0.00 11.09
CA VAL A 106 -19.92 0.00 9.83
C VAL A 106 -18.42 0.04 10.09
N MET A 107 -17.99 0.82 11.08
CA MET A 107 -16.57 0.91 11.43
C MET A 107 -16.04 -0.40 12.02
N THR A 108 -16.82 -1.06 12.88
CA THR A 108 -16.45 -2.35 13.48
C THR A 108 -16.39 -3.45 12.43
N GLU A 109 -17.32 -3.46 11.47
CA GLU A 109 -17.30 -4.37 10.32
C GLU A 109 -16.03 -4.19 9.49
N LEU A 110 -15.66 -2.94 9.15
CA LEU A 110 -14.44 -2.63 8.41
C LEU A 110 -13.17 -3.07 9.15
N VAL A 111 -13.10 -2.84 10.47
CA VAL A 111 -11.99 -3.27 11.32
C VAL A 111 -11.88 -4.79 11.33
N MET A 112 -12.99 -5.49 11.53
CA MET A 112 -13.04 -6.96 11.54
C MET A 112 -12.65 -7.56 10.19
N ALA A 113 -13.09 -6.97 9.08
CA ALA A 113 -12.70 -7.40 7.73
C ALA A 113 -11.19 -7.25 7.49
N LEU A 114 -10.59 -6.13 7.92
CA LEU A 114 -9.14 -5.90 7.83
C LEU A 114 -8.34 -6.87 8.72
N LEU A 115 -8.79 -7.10 9.95
CA LEU A 115 -8.20 -8.09 10.86
C LEU A 115 -8.33 -9.51 10.31
N GLY A 116 -9.47 -9.87 9.70
CA GLY A 116 -9.69 -11.16 9.05
C GLY A 116 -8.71 -11.42 7.91
N LEU A 117 -8.49 -10.43 7.02
CA LEU A 117 -7.51 -10.52 5.95
C LEU A 117 -6.06 -10.62 6.48
N GLY A 118 -5.75 -9.90 7.56
CA GLY A 118 -4.46 -10.01 8.25
C GLY A 118 -4.25 -11.37 8.93
N ALA A 119 -5.29 -11.93 9.53
CA ALA A 119 -5.28 -13.24 10.17
C ALA A 119 -5.10 -14.35 9.14
N LEU A 120 -5.78 -14.29 7.99
CA LEU A 120 -5.60 -15.25 6.89
C LEU A 120 -4.15 -15.27 6.40
N ARG A 121 -3.54 -14.10 6.19
CA ARG A 121 -2.12 -14.00 5.80
C ARG A 121 -1.19 -14.55 6.89
N THR A 122 -1.52 -14.34 8.16
CA THR A 122 -0.75 -14.88 9.30
C THR A 122 -0.89 -16.41 9.38
N ALA A 123 -2.09 -16.94 9.12
CA ALA A 123 -2.36 -18.38 9.06
C ALA A 123 -1.64 -19.05 7.89
N GLU A 124 -1.60 -18.41 6.71
CA GLU A 124 -0.80 -18.89 5.57
C GLU A 124 0.70 -18.98 5.89
N LYS A 125 1.22 -18.01 6.65
CA LYS A 125 2.62 -17.98 7.10
C LYS A 125 2.92 -19.07 8.13
N LEU A 126 2.02 -19.26 9.11
CA LEU A 126 2.14 -20.35 10.09
C LEU A 126 2.02 -21.73 9.44
N GLY A 127 1.17 -21.86 8.42
CA GLY A 127 0.99 -23.08 7.65
C GLY A 127 2.09 -23.36 6.62
N GLY A 128 3.18 -22.59 6.58
CA GLY A 128 4.31 -22.78 5.67
C GLY A 128 3.98 -22.56 4.19
N ARG A 129 2.79 -22.03 3.86
CA ARG A 129 2.34 -21.75 2.49
C ARG A 129 2.88 -20.42 1.95
N THR A 130 3.48 -19.61 2.82
CA THR A 130 4.19 -18.37 2.50
C THR A 130 5.37 -18.17 3.45
N LYS A 131 6.55 -17.81 2.93
CA LYS A 131 7.72 -17.37 3.73
C LYS A 131 7.53 -15.95 4.25
#